data_AF-A0A8X7BPK1-F1
#
_entry.id   AF-A0A8X7BPK1-F1
#
_cell.length_a   1.000
_cell.length_b   1.000
_cell.length_c   1.000
_cell.angle_alpha   90.00
_cell.angle_beta   90.00
_cell.angle_gamma   90.00
#
_symmetry.space_group_name_H-M   'P 1'
#
loop_
_entity.id
_entity.type
_entity.pdbx_description
1 polymer ?
#
loop_
_entity_poly.entity_id
_entity_poly.type
_entity_poly.pdbx_seq_one_letter_code
_entity_poly.pdbx_strand_id
1 'polypeptide(L)'
;MAYLGKARKEDLRLLAEELNLNVGDNMKIADLSKLITTHPDYDEEFSKNLLTIIVEDRKWFENERLKELTSTPEAKVSIYELTKVVPKFEMKDGDIVLFLTLFERQAKRVSIEKRHWVSALLALMPSEINQLMARESEEKFDDYD
;
A
#
# COMPACT_ATOMS: atom_id res chain seq x y z
N MET A 1 -23.81 -3.76 -5.41
CA MET A 1 -22.71 -2.80 -5.73
C MET A 1 -21.88 -2.37 -4.51
N ALA A 2 -21.55 -3.25 -3.57
CA ALA A 2 -20.78 -2.88 -2.37
C ALA A 2 -19.25 -3.07 -2.50
N TYR A 3 -18.79 -3.77 -3.54
CA TYR A 3 -17.38 -4.19 -3.65
C TYR A 3 -16.51 -3.09 -4.28
N LEU A 4 -16.98 -2.43 -5.35
CA LEU A 4 -16.27 -1.30 -5.98
C LEU A 4 -16.09 -0.12 -5.00
N GLY A 5 -17.11 0.18 -4.18
CA GLY A 5 -17.01 1.25 -3.19
C GLY A 5 -16.00 1.02 -2.05
N LYS A 6 -15.50 -0.21 -1.90
CA LYS A 6 -14.46 -0.57 -0.91
C LYS A 6 -13.05 -0.67 -1.55
N ALA A 7 -12.97 -0.65 -2.87
CA ALA A 7 -11.72 -0.79 -3.59
C ALA A 7 -10.94 0.52 -3.60
N ARG A 8 -9.62 0.44 -3.79
CA ARG A 8 -8.77 1.62 -3.90
C ARG A 8 -9.01 2.33 -5.22
N LYS A 9 -8.79 3.65 -5.24
CA LYS A 9 -8.95 4.46 -6.44
C LYS A 9 -8.01 3.98 -7.57
N GLU A 10 -6.76 3.62 -7.27
CA GLU A 10 -5.85 3.07 -8.29
C GLU A 10 -6.36 1.75 -8.86
N ASP A 11 -6.76 0.80 -8.00
CA ASP A 11 -7.25 -0.52 -8.42
C ASP A 11 -8.49 -0.40 -9.32
N LEU A 12 -9.40 0.54 -9.00
CA LEU A 12 -10.58 0.84 -9.83
C LEU A 12 -10.25 1.53 -11.14
N ARG A 13 -9.21 2.37 -11.16
CA ARG A 13 -8.76 3.05 -12.38
C ARG A 13 -8.24 2.03 -13.38
N LEU A 14 -7.37 1.13 -12.91
CA LEU A 14 -6.86 0.01 -13.70
C LEU A 14 -7.98 -0.91 -14.19
N LEU A 15 -8.94 -1.25 -13.32
CA LEU A 15 -10.10 -2.04 -13.72
C LEU A 15 -10.89 -1.35 -14.85
N ALA A 16 -11.11 -0.04 -14.75
CA ALA A 16 -11.81 0.70 -15.80
C ALA A 16 -11.00 0.78 -17.10
N GLU A 17 -9.68 0.93 -17.03
CA GLU A 17 -8.78 0.90 -18.18
C GLU A 17 -8.78 -0.48 -18.87
N GLU A 18 -8.74 -1.59 -18.12
CA GLU A 18 -8.83 -2.98 -18.62
C GLU A 18 -10.18 -3.29 -19.28
N LEU A 19 -11.24 -2.64 -18.82
CA LEU A 19 -12.56 -2.69 -19.45
C LEU A 19 -12.68 -1.73 -20.65
N ASN A 20 -11.57 -1.13 -21.11
CA ASN A 20 -11.50 -0.15 -22.19
C ASN A 20 -12.42 1.08 -21.97
N LEU A 21 -12.64 1.47 -20.71
CA LEU A 21 -13.40 2.66 -20.36
C LEU A 21 -12.48 3.88 -20.35
N ASN A 22 -13.00 5.03 -20.80
CA ASN A 22 -12.25 6.28 -20.75
C ASN A 22 -12.23 6.82 -19.32
N VAL A 23 -11.05 6.81 -18.69
CA VAL A 23 -10.87 7.24 -17.30
C VAL A 23 -10.15 8.57 -17.22
N GLY A 24 -10.78 9.58 -16.61
CA GLY A 24 -10.13 10.87 -16.35
C GLY A 24 -9.19 10.81 -15.14
N ASP A 25 -8.08 11.55 -15.19
CA ASP A 25 -7.01 11.52 -14.17
C ASP A 25 -7.50 11.83 -12.74
N ASN A 26 -8.61 12.53 -12.58
CA ASN A 26 -9.13 12.93 -11.28
C ASN A 26 -10.56 12.44 -10.95
N MET A 27 -11.02 11.35 -11.57
CA MET A 27 -12.32 10.76 -11.22
C MET A 27 -12.34 10.24 -9.77
N LYS A 28 -13.49 10.36 -9.08
CA LYS A 28 -13.67 9.82 -7.73
C LYS A 28 -14.07 8.35 -7.80
N ILE A 29 -13.90 7.61 -6.70
CA ILE A 29 -14.32 6.19 -6.58
C ILE A 29 -15.78 6.00 -6.99
N ALA A 30 -16.67 6.92 -6.59
CA ALA A 30 -18.08 6.87 -6.95
C ALA A 30 -18.30 7.01 -8.47
N ASP A 31 -17.57 7.91 -9.13
CA ASP A 31 -17.66 8.13 -10.57
C ASP A 31 -17.10 6.93 -11.35
N LEU A 32 -15.97 6.38 -10.90
CA LEU A 32 -15.37 5.15 -11.46
C LEU A 32 -16.31 3.96 -11.32
N SER A 33 -16.86 3.75 -10.12
CA SER A 33 -17.81 2.67 -9.85
C SER A 33 -19.06 2.79 -10.73
N LYS A 34 -19.53 4.02 -10.94
CA LYS A 34 -20.69 4.28 -11.80
C LYS A 34 -20.35 4.06 -13.27
N LEU A 35 -19.18 4.47 -13.74
CA LEU A 35 -18.73 4.27 -15.12
C LEU A 35 -18.65 2.79 -15.47
N ILE A 36 -18.07 1.97 -14.59
CA ILE A 36 -17.95 0.52 -14.76
C ILE A 36 -19.34 -0.14 -14.80
N THR A 37 -20.23 0.23 -13.87
CA THR A 37 -21.55 -0.41 -13.74
C THR A 37 -22.59 0.07 -14.74
N THR A 38 -22.36 1.21 -15.39
CA THR A 38 -23.24 1.75 -16.44
C THR A 38 -22.88 1.19 -17.82
N HIS A 39 -21.76 0.48 -17.96
CA HIS A 39 -21.36 -0.13 -19.21
C HIS A 39 -22.39 -1.20 -19.64
N PRO A 40 -22.83 -1.22 -20.91
CA PRO A 40 -23.85 -2.17 -21.38
C PRO A 40 -23.43 -3.64 -21.23
N ASP A 41 -22.12 -3.91 -21.31
CA ASP A 41 -21.55 -5.25 -21.14
C ASP A 41 -21.02 -5.50 -19.72
N TYR A 42 -21.51 -4.75 -18.72
CA TYR A 42 -21.09 -4.94 -17.34
C TYR A 42 -21.51 -6.32 -16.82
N ASP A 43 -20.51 -7.15 -16.54
CA ASP A 43 -20.65 -8.40 -15.82
C ASP A 43 -20.05 -8.24 -14.41
N GLU A 44 -20.87 -8.44 -13.37
CA GLU A 44 -20.46 -8.28 -11.98
C GLU A 44 -19.43 -9.32 -11.53
N GLU A 45 -19.53 -10.56 -12.00
CA GLU A 45 -18.62 -11.64 -11.61
C GLU A 45 -17.27 -11.47 -12.31
N PHE A 46 -17.29 -11.14 -13.60
CA PHE A 46 -16.09 -10.80 -14.36
C PHE A 46 -15.36 -9.59 -13.75
N SER A 47 -16.09 -8.52 -13.45
CA SER A 47 -15.52 -7.30 -12.84
C SER A 47 -14.93 -7.57 -11.45
N LYS A 48 -15.57 -8.43 -10.64
CA LYS A 48 -15.03 -8.85 -9.34
C LYS A 48 -13.76 -9.69 -9.49
N ASN A 49 -13.72 -10.60 -10.45
CA ASN A 49 -12.56 -11.45 -10.69
C ASN A 49 -11.37 -10.62 -11.17
N LEU A 50 -11.57 -9.73 -12.15
CA LEU A 50 -10.55 -8.79 -12.59
C LEU A 50 -10.01 -7.92 -11.45
N LEU A 51 -10.92 -7.33 -10.65
CA LEU A 51 -10.50 -6.54 -9.49
C LEU A 51 -9.71 -7.36 -8.48
N THR A 52 -10.08 -8.62 -8.27
CA THR A 52 -9.36 -9.53 -7.38
C THR A 52 -7.94 -9.78 -7.89
N ILE A 53 -7.79 -10.05 -9.18
CA ILE A 53 -6.48 -10.23 -9.84
C ILE A 53 -5.63 -8.95 -9.68
N ILE A 54 -6.18 -7.78 -9.99
CA ILE A 54 -5.47 -6.49 -9.85
C ILE A 54 -5.00 -6.28 -8.40
N VAL A 55 -5.86 -6.56 -7.42
CA VAL A 55 -5.52 -6.43 -6.00
C VAL A 55 -4.45 -7.45 -5.58
N GLU A 56 -4.50 -8.67 -6.11
CA GLU A 56 -3.50 -9.71 -5.85
C GLU A 56 -2.15 -9.38 -6.47
N ASP A 57 -2.11 -8.93 -7.73
CA ASP A 57 -0.89 -8.49 -8.41
C ASP A 57 -0.24 -7.32 -7.67
N ARG A 58 -1.04 -6.33 -7.25
CA ARG A 58 -0.55 -5.22 -6.44
C ARG A 58 0.07 -5.70 -5.13
N LYS A 59 -0.59 -6.62 -4.42
CA LYS A 59 -0.05 -7.22 -3.18
C LYS A 59 1.21 -8.04 -3.46
N TRP A 60 1.28 -8.73 -4.59
CA TRP A 60 2.45 -9.50 -4.99
C TRP A 60 3.66 -8.59 -5.20
N PHE A 61 3.50 -7.50 -5.97
CA PHE A 61 4.56 -6.50 -6.18
C PHE A 61 4.99 -5.84 -4.85
N GLU A 62 4.04 -5.49 -3.98
CA GLU A 62 4.35 -4.94 -2.65
C GLU A 62 5.17 -5.94 -1.81
N ASN A 63 4.79 -7.22 -1.81
CA ASN A 63 5.51 -8.28 -1.09
C ASN A 63 6.89 -8.58 -1.67
N GLU A 64 7.04 -8.54 -2.99
CA GLU A 64 8.33 -8.81 -3.63
C GLU A 64 9.32 -7.67 -3.36
N ARG A 65 8.87 -6.41 -3.42
CA ARG A 65 9.67 -5.25 -2.98
C ARG A 65 10.09 -5.36 -1.51
N LEU A 66 9.20 -5.84 -0.64
CA LEU A 66 9.53 -6.11 0.77
C LEU A 66 10.58 -7.22 0.91
N LYS A 67 10.54 -8.27 0.08
CA LYS A 67 11.56 -9.34 0.10
C LYS A 67 12.93 -8.86 -0.37
N GLU A 68 12.99 -8.00 -1.39
CA GLU A 68 14.25 -7.40 -1.85
C GLU A 68 14.88 -6.50 -0.78
N LEU A 69 14.07 -5.63 -0.17
CA LEU A 69 14.48 -4.73 0.93
C LEU A 69 14.92 -5.47 2.19
N THR A 70 14.52 -6.73 2.33
CA THR A 70 14.92 -7.63 3.41
C THR A 70 15.87 -8.73 2.94
N SER A 71 16.49 -8.65 1.75
CA SER A 71 17.17 -9.80 1.14
C SER A 71 18.34 -10.38 1.94
N THR A 72 18.95 -9.62 2.87
CA THR A 72 19.96 -10.16 3.80
C THR A 72 19.30 -11.01 4.91
N PRO A 73 19.81 -12.22 5.19
CA PRO A 73 19.25 -13.09 6.22
C PRO A 73 19.12 -12.41 7.59
N GLU A 74 20.08 -11.54 7.93
CA GLU A 74 20.10 -10.77 9.16
C GLU A 74 18.94 -9.77 9.23
N ALA A 75 18.65 -9.06 8.12
CA ALA A 75 17.54 -8.12 8.07
C ALA A 75 16.17 -8.83 8.12
N LYS A 76 16.02 -10.01 7.48
CA LYS A 76 14.77 -10.79 7.56
C LYS A 76 14.44 -11.18 8.99
N VAL A 77 15.42 -11.70 9.73
CA VAL A 77 15.22 -12.15 11.11
C VAL A 77 14.85 -10.95 11.98
N SER A 78 15.59 -9.85 11.89
CA SER A 78 15.34 -8.69 12.75
C SER A 78 14.04 -7.95 12.42
N ILE A 79 13.64 -7.88 11.15
CA ILE A 79 12.35 -7.28 10.73
C ILE A 79 11.18 -8.20 11.12
N TYR A 80 11.33 -9.51 10.96
CA TYR A 80 10.33 -10.48 11.42
C TYR A 80 10.10 -10.38 12.94
N GLU A 81 11.17 -10.32 13.73
CA GLU A 81 11.05 -10.10 15.18
C GLU A 81 10.43 -8.73 15.51
N LEU A 82 10.73 -7.68 14.75
CA LEU A 82 10.09 -6.38 14.92
C LEU A 82 8.59 -6.43 14.65
N THR A 83 8.15 -7.11 13.58
CA THR A 83 6.73 -7.29 13.24
C THR A 83 5.93 -8.10 14.24
N LYS A 84 6.58 -8.83 15.16
CA LYS A 84 5.90 -9.47 16.30
C LYS A 84 5.67 -8.52 17.47
N VAL A 85 6.55 -7.53 17.66
CA VAL A 85 6.56 -6.66 18.85
C VAL A 85 6.01 -5.27 18.59
N VAL A 86 6.01 -4.80 17.35
CA VAL A 86 5.40 -3.54 16.91
C VAL A 86 4.10 -3.87 16.18
N PRO A 87 2.94 -3.38 16.65
CA PRO A 87 1.68 -3.55 15.91
C PRO A 87 1.74 -2.81 14.57
N LYS A 88 0.94 -3.24 13.59
CA LYS A 88 0.82 -2.48 12.33
C LYS A 88 0.23 -1.11 12.60
N PHE A 89 0.68 -0.10 11.84
CA PHE A 89 0.13 1.24 11.96
C PHE A 89 -1.31 1.30 11.42
N GLU A 90 -2.22 1.92 12.15
CA GLU A 90 -3.61 2.13 11.73
C GLU A 90 -3.88 3.62 11.48
N MET A 91 -4.26 3.98 10.26
CA MET A 91 -4.45 5.39 9.86
C MET A 91 -5.64 6.10 10.52
N LYS A 92 -6.62 5.36 11.06
CA LYS A 92 -7.88 5.95 11.55
C LYS A 92 -7.74 6.60 12.93
N ASP A 93 -6.98 5.96 13.81
CA ASP A 93 -6.85 6.34 15.23
C ASP A 93 -5.38 6.38 15.69
N GLY A 94 -4.43 6.13 14.78
CA GLY A 94 -3.00 6.00 15.11
C GLY A 94 -2.28 7.33 15.23
N ASP A 95 -1.73 7.61 16.41
CA ASP A 95 -0.74 8.67 16.61
C ASP A 95 0.60 8.24 15.97
N ILE A 96 0.95 8.91 14.86
CA ILE A 96 2.16 8.62 14.09
C ILE A 96 3.43 8.88 14.90
N VAL A 97 3.44 9.89 15.77
CA VAL A 97 4.60 10.23 16.60
C VAL A 97 4.82 9.13 17.63
N LEU A 98 3.74 8.66 18.26
CA LEU A 98 3.80 7.55 19.20
C LEU A 98 4.23 6.25 18.51
N PHE A 99 3.70 5.97 17.32
CA PHE A 99 4.08 4.80 16.53
C PHE A 99 5.56 4.81 16.16
N LEU A 100 6.08 5.93 15.63
CA LEU A 100 7.49 6.07 15.26
C LEU A 100 8.41 5.97 16.48
N THR A 101 8.00 6.55 17.62
CA THR A 101 8.74 6.43 18.88
C THR A 101 8.80 4.97 19.36
N LEU A 102 7.68 4.24 19.25
CA LEU A 102 7.62 2.82 19.59
C LEU A 102 8.49 2.00 18.65
N PHE A 103 8.38 2.23 17.34
CA PHE A 103 9.19 1.61 16.31
C PHE A 103 10.69 1.80 16.58
N GLU A 104 11.14 3.05 16.77
CA GLU A 104 12.54 3.38 17.03
C GLU A 104 13.05 2.63 18.28
N ARG A 105 12.25 2.62 19.35
CA ARG A 105 12.62 1.93 20.59
C ARG A 105 12.75 0.42 20.38
N GLN A 106 11.84 -0.22 19.63
CA GLN A 106 11.92 -1.65 19.37
C GLN A 106 13.03 -2.00 18.37
N ALA A 107 13.24 -1.19 17.34
CA ALA A 107 14.33 -1.36 16.39
C ALA A 107 15.69 -1.30 17.10
N LYS A 108 15.87 -0.39 18.07
CA LYS A 108 17.06 -0.34 18.93
C LYS A 108 17.18 -1.58 19.83
N ARG A 109 16.07 -2.08 20.41
CA ARG A 109 16.08 -3.28 21.28
C ARG A 109 16.46 -4.56 20.54
N VAL A 110 16.00 -4.69 19.30
CA VAL A 110 16.32 -5.83 18.41
C VAL A 110 17.63 -5.60 17.66
N SER A 111 18.33 -4.49 17.94
CA SER A 111 19.61 -4.12 17.33
C SER A 111 19.58 -4.08 15.79
N ILE A 112 18.49 -3.57 15.22
CA ILE A 112 18.35 -3.40 13.77
C ILE A 112 19.30 -2.30 13.30
N GLU A 113 20.13 -2.61 12.30
CA GLU A 113 21.00 -1.60 11.70
C GLU A 113 20.18 -0.50 11.01
N LYS A 114 20.60 0.77 11.14
CA LYS A 114 19.88 1.93 10.58
C LYS A 114 19.56 1.82 9.10
N ARG A 115 20.43 1.20 8.31
CA ARG A 115 20.22 0.94 6.87
C ARG A 115 18.97 0.11 6.57
N HIS A 116 18.48 -0.65 7.55
CA HIS A 116 17.28 -1.49 7.43
C HIS A 116 16.04 -0.87 8.10
N TRP A 117 16.15 0.31 8.72
CA TRP A 117 15.01 0.92 9.42
C TRP A 117 13.89 1.34 8.48
N VAL A 118 14.23 1.90 7.31
CA VAL A 118 13.24 2.27 6.30
C VAL A 118 12.50 1.03 5.81
N SER A 119 13.22 -0.04 5.48
CA SER A 119 12.64 -1.33 5.09
C SER A 119 11.73 -1.92 6.17
N ALA A 120 12.17 -1.88 7.43
CA ALA A 120 11.42 -2.37 8.58
C ALA A 120 10.13 -1.55 8.81
N LEU A 121 10.22 -0.23 8.64
CA LEU A 121 9.09 0.67 8.77
C LEU A 121 8.06 0.41 7.66
N LEU A 122 8.50 0.34 6.40
CA LEU A 122 7.62 0.02 5.26
C LEU A 122 6.87 -1.31 5.45
N ALA A 123 7.47 -2.29 6.12
CA ALA A 123 6.83 -3.58 6.43
C ALA A 123 5.70 -3.47 7.48
N LEU A 124 5.74 -2.44 8.34
CA LEU A 124 4.77 -2.20 9.41
C LEU A 124 3.67 -1.19 9.02
N MET A 125 3.86 -0.48 7.91
CA MET A 125 2.96 0.56 7.42
C MET A 125 1.90 0.00 6.45
N PRO A 126 0.66 0.52 6.47
CA PRO A 126 -0.34 0.25 5.46
C PRO A 126 0.16 0.60 4.06
N SER A 127 -0.24 -0.17 3.06
CA SER A 127 0.29 0.04 1.71
C SER A 127 -0.21 1.31 1.03
N GLU A 128 -1.30 1.92 1.52
CA GLU A 128 -1.70 3.28 1.15
C GLU A 128 -0.57 4.29 1.42
N ILE A 129 0.12 4.19 2.57
CA ILE A 129 1.24 5.07 2.92
C ILE A 129 2.47 4.72 2.10
N ASN A 130 2.77 3.43 1.93
CA ASN A 130 3.93 3.00 1.14
C ASN A 130 3.83 3.50 -0.32
N GLN A 131 2.61 3.57 -0.88
CA GLN A 131 2.38 4.12 -2.22
C GLN A 131 2.48 5.65 -2.27
N LEU A 132 2.05 6.36 -1.22
CA LEU A 132 2.26 7.81 -1.11
C LEU A 132 3.76 8.14 -1.01
N MET A 133 4.49 7.43 -0.15
CA MET A 133 5.94 7.57 0.00
C MET A 133 6.69 7.21 -1.29
N ALA A 134 6.22 6.21 -2.05
CA ALA A 134 6.81 5.84 -3.34
C ALA A 134 6.56 6.86 -4.46
N ARG A 135 5.60 7.78 -4.29
CA ARG A 135 5.33 8.89 -5.23
C ARG A 135 6.17 10.13 -4.93
N GLU A 136 6.73 10.25 -3.73
CA GLU A 136 7.69 11.30 -3.40
C GLU A 136 9.11 10.86 -3.76
N SER A 137 9.76 11.62 -4.65
CA SER A 137 11.18 11.46 -4.95
C SER A 137 12.03 12.07 -3.83
N GLU A 138 13.21 11.50 -3.58
CA GLU A 138 14.20 12.02 -2.62
C GLU A 138 14.50 13.52 -2.81
N GLU A 139 14.33 14.03 -4.04
CA GLU A 139 14.55 15.43 -4.43
C GLU A 139 13.64 16.47 -3.74
N LYS A 140 12.54 16.06 -3.10
CA LYS A 140 11.62 16.99 -2.40
C LYS A 140 11.71 16.96 -0.88
N PHE A 141 12.64 16.18 -0.31
CA PHE A 141 12.77 16.07 1.16
C PHE A 141 13.23 17.36 1.85
N ASP A 142 13.87 18.27 1.12
CA ASP A 142 14.39 19.53 1.68
C ASP A 142 13.43 20.73 1.54
N ASP A 143 12.30 20.58 0.86
CA ASP A 143 11.33 21.66 0.56
C ASP A 143 10.19 21.76 1.61
N TYR A 144 10.42 21.24 2.82
CA TYR A 144 9.49 21.38 3.94
C TYR A 144 9.87 22.59 4.81
N ASP A 145 9.50 23.78 4.35
CA ASP A 145 9.49 25.02 5.15
C ASP A 145 8.43 25.00 6.26
#